data_AF-A0A1C2ED99-F1
#
_entry.id   AF-A0A1C2ED99-F1
#
_cell.length_a   1.000
_cell.length_b   1.000
_cell.length_c   1.000
_cell.angle_alpha   90.00
_cell.angle_beta   90.00
_cell.angle_gamma   90.00
#
_symmetry.space_group_name_H-M   'P 1'
#
loop_
_entity.id
_entity.type
_entity.pdbx_description
1 polymer ?
#
loop_
_entity_poly.entity_id
_entity_poly.type
_entity_poly.pdbx_seq_one_letter_code
_entity_poly.pdbx_strand_id
1 'polypeptide(L)' 'MAELERQERLQIMLTSEELEALENWRFEQRMPSRAAAVRELLRRGLLAEGKLLAPGSKSGAYGVLDAAPDEDSSAG' A
#
# COMPACT_ATOMS: atom_id res chain seq x y z
N MET A 1 -18.29 -1.80 0.40
CA MET A 1 -18.07 -2.00 1.85
C MET A 1 -16.57 -2.02 2.06
N ALA A 2 -15.98 -0.89 2.44
CA ALA A 2 -14.53 -0.81 2.60
C ALA A 2 -14.13 -1.76 3.73
N GLU A 3 -13.40 -2.82 3.38
CA GLU A 3 -12.76 -3.70 4.33
C GLU A 3 -11.88 -2.80 5.19
N LEU A 4 -12.28 -2.59 6.45
CA LEU A 4 -11.47 -1.86 7.42
C LEU A 4 -10.14 -2.61 7.49
N GLU A 5 -9.13 -2.11 6.79
CA GLU A 5 -7.78 -2.67 6.81
C GLU A 5 -7.43 -2.92 8.27
N ARG A 6 -7.24 -4.19 8.65
CA ARG A 6 -6.96 -4.55 10.03
C ARG A 6 -5.63 -3.92 10.41
N GLN A 7 -5.71 -2.79 11.10
CA GLN A 7 -4.53 -2.13 11.65
C GLN A 7 -4.06 -2.94 12.86
N GLU A 8 -2.85 -3.46 12.78
CA GLU A 8 -2.19 -4.13 13.90
C GLU A 8 -1.48 -3.11 14.79
N ARG A 9 -1.52 -3.32 16.11
CA ARG A 9 -0.84 -2.44 17.08
C ARG A 9 0.60 -2.91 17.26
N LEU A 10 1.54 -2.09 16.81
CA LEU A 10 2.96 -2.29 17.05
C LEU A 10 3.42 -1.52 18.30
N GLN A 11 4.08 -2.19 19.24
CA GLN A 11 4.80 -1.54 20.34
C GLN A 11 6.28 -1.45 19.97
N ILE A 12 6.87 -0.27 20.15
CA ILE A 12 8.29 -0.01 19.88
C ILE A 12 8.89 0.78 21.03
N MET A 13 10.15 0.52 21.33
CA MET A 13 10.94 1.29 22.27
C MET A 13 11.77 2.28 21.48
N LEU A 14 11.76 3.55 21.91
CA LEU A 14 12.53 4.63 21.32
C LEU A 14 13.32 5.30 22.43
N THR A 15 14.50 5.78 22.11
CA THR A 15 15.24 6.69 22.97
C THR A 15 14.54 8.05 23.05
N SER A 16 14.92 8.87 24.04
CA SER A 16 14.36 10.22 24.19
C SER A 16 14.62 11.09 22.95
N GLU A 17 15.82 10.99 22.36
CA GLU A 17 16.22 11.76 21.18
C GLU A 17 15.39 11.36 19.95
N GLU A 18 15.16 10.06 19.74
CA GLU A 18 14.33 9.57 18.64
C GLU A 18 12.87 9.99 18.79
N LEU A 19 12.36 9.98 20.03
CA LEU A 19 11.00 10.45 20.32
C LEU A 19 10.84 11.94 20.03
N GLU A 20 11.84 12.76 20.39
CA GLU A 20 11.84 14.19 20.13
C GLU A 20 11.93 14.49 18.63
N ALA A 21 12.83 13.80 17.90
CA ALA A 21 12.94 13.91 16.46
C ALA A 21 11.62 13.57 15.75
N LEU A 22 10.93 12.51 16.20
CA LEU A 22 9.61 12.13 15.69
C LEU A 22 8.55 13.22 15.94
N GLU A 23 8.53 13.83 17.12
CA GLU A 23 7.58 14.90 17.44
C GLU A 23 7.85 16.15 16.61
N ASN A 24 9.11 16.58 16.49
CA ASN A 24 9.50 17.72 15.66
C ASN A 24 9.06 17.52 14.20
N TRP A 25 9.39 16.37 13.65
CA TRP A 25 8.97 16.01 12.29
C TRP A 25 7.45 15.96 12.14
N ARG A 26 6.71 15.47 13.14
CA ARG A 26 5.23 15.49 13.14
C ARG A 26 4.70 16.91 12.99
N PHE A 27 5.26 17.86 13.73
CA PHE A 27 4.84 19.26 13.67
C PHE A 27 5.20 19.92 12.33
N GLU A 28 6.41 19.70 11.83
CA GLU A 28 6.85 20.21 10.52
C GLU A 28 5.95 19.73 9.38
N GLN A 29 5.60 18.44 9.39
CA GLN A 29 4.74 17.82 8.38
C GLN A 29 3.24 17.98 8.66
N ARG A 30 2.87 18.72 9.72
CA ARG A 30 1.48 18.96 10.16
C ARG A 30 0.66 17.69 10.31
N MET A 31 1.30 16.64 10.82
CA MET A 31 0.68 15.34 11.00
C MET A 31 -0.27 15.36 12.21
N PRO A 32 -1.50 14.81 12.09
CA PRO A 32 -2.54 14.97 13.10
C PRO A 32 -2.32 14.11 14.36
N SER A 33 -1.48 13.07 14.29
CA SER A 33 -1.17 12.21 15.44
C SER A 33 0.21 11.59 15.32
N ARG A 34 0.77 11.14 16.46
CA ARG A 34 2.03 10.38 16.49
C ARG A 34 1.94 9.10 15.65
N ALA A 35 0.81 8.39 15.74
CA ALA A 35 0.59 7.19 14.93
C ALA A 35 0.59 7.50 13.42
N ALA A 36 -0.01 8.63 13.01
CA ALA A 36 0.04 9.06 11.62
C ALA A 36 1.48 9.34 11.18
N ALA A 37 2.26 10.00 12.03
CA ALA A 37 3.66 10.30 11.74
C ALA A 37 4.51 9.02 11.58
N VAL A 38 4.40 8.08 12.52
CA VAL A 38 5.13 6.81 12.46
C VAL A 38 4.77 6.01 11.20
N ARG A 39 3.48 5.94 10.84
CA ARG A 39 3.04 5.26 9.62
C ARG A 39 3.61 5.91 8.36
N GLU A 40 3.65 7.23 8.32
CA GLU A 40 4.18 7.95 7.17
C GLU A 40 5.70 7.78 7.05
N LEU A 41 6.44 7.83 8.16
CA LEU A 41 7.87 7.51 8.15
C LEU A 41 8.14 6.07 7.70
N LEU A 42 7.36 5.10 8.20
CA LEU A 42 7.44 3.71 7.78
C LEU A 42 7.17 3.57 6.27
N ARG A 43 6.12 4.21 5.77
CA ARG A 43 5.77 4.22 4.34
C ARG A 43 6.92 4.81 3.50
N ARG A 44 7.47 5.96 3.91
CA ARG A 44 8.59 6.62 3.23
C ARG A 44 9.85 5.75 3.23
N GLY A 45 10.17 5.11 4.35
CA GLY A 45 11.30 4.18 4.46
C GLY A 45 11.13 2.97 3.54
N LEU A 46 9.96 2.34 3.55
CA LEU A 46 9.68 1.19 2.69
C LEU A 46 9.65 1.55 1.19
N LEU A 47 9.17 2.74 0.83
CA LEU A 47 9.24 3.26 -0.55
C LEU A 47 10.69 3.54 -0.96
N ALA A 48 11.49 4.15 -0.08
CA ALA A 48 12.91 4.44 -0.34
C ALA A 48 13.74 3.16 -0.54
N GLU A 49 13.40 2.08 0.18
CA GLU A 49 14.01 0.76 0.00
C GLU A 49 13.40 -0.04 -1.17
N GLY A 50 12.39 0.48 -1.87
CA GLY A 50 11.68 -0.23 -2.95
C GLY A 50 10.86 -1.43 -2.47
N LYS A 51 10.62 -1.56 -1.17
CA LYS A 51 9.88 -2.67 -0.54
C LYS A 51 8.37 -2.44 -0.48
N LEU A 52 7.94 -1.18 -0.56
CA LEU A 52 6.53 -0.83 -0.72
C LEU A 52 6.17 -0.76 -2.21
N LEU A 53 6.21 -1.89 -2.90
CA LEU A 53 5.50 -2.01 -4.16
C LEU A 53 4.01 -2.00 -3.80
N ALA A 54 3.23 -1.08 -4.39
CA ALA A 54 1.77 -1.12 -4.29
C ALA A 54 1.31 -2.58 -4.45
N PRO A 55 0.42 -3.10 -3.58
CA PRO A 55 -0.01 -4.48 -3.70
C PRO A 55 -0.40 -4.70 -5.15
N GLY A 56 0.37 -5.55 -5.85
CA GLY A 56 0.24 -5.73 -7.29
C GLY A 56 -1.24 -5.87 -7.59
N SER A 57 -1.78 -4.98 -8.41
CA SER A 57 -3.15 -5.06 -8.92
C SER A 57 -3.41 -6.52 -9.21
N LYS A 58 -4.33 -7.16 -8.47
CA LYS A 58 -4.60 -8.59 -8.62
C LYS A 58 -4.76 -8.86 -10.10
N SER A 59 -3.81 -9.56 -10.70
CA SER A 59 -3.86 -10.01 -12.09
C SER A 59 -4.89 -11.12 -12.18
N GLY A 60 -6.16 -10.76 -11.99
CA GLY A 60 -7.32 -11.62 -12.15
C GLY A 60 -8.37 -11.01 -13.07
N ALA A 61 -8.11 -9.83 -13.64
CA ALA A 61 -9.01 -9.12 -14.55
C ALA A 61 -8.46 -9.08 -15.99
N TYR A 62 -7.78 -10.13 -16.43
CA TYR A 62 -7.49 -10.35 -17.84
C TYR A 62 -8.10 -11.68 -18.25
N GLY A 63 -9.40 -11.68 -18.48
CA GLY A 63 -10.08 -12.79 -19.14
C GLY A 63 -9.67 -12.81 -20.60
N VAL A 64 -8.66 -13.63 -20.92
CA VAL A 64 -8.44 -14.08 -22.30
C VAL A 64 -9.46 -15.18 -22.55
N LEU A 65 -10.64 -14.80 -23.03
CA LEU A 65 -11.48 -15.74 -23.76
C LEU A 65 -10.91 -15.81 -25.18
N ASP A 66 -9.94 -16.70 -25.38
CA ASP A 66 -9.72 -17.32 -26.67
C ASP A 66 -10.92 -18.24 -26.92
N ALA A 67 -11.93 -17.71 -27.59
CA ALA A 67 -12.87 -18.49 -28.37
C ALA A 67 -12.90 -17.84 -29.74
N ALA A 68 -12.31 -18.55 -30.69
CA ALA A 68 -12.14 -18.16 -32.08
C ALA A 68 -13.46 -17.63 -32.69
N PRO A 69 -13.38 -16.72 -33.68
CA PRO A 69 -14.49 -16.54 -34.58
C PRO A 69 -14.64 -17.83 -35.39
N ASP A 70 -15.63 -18.65 -35.07
CA ASP A 70 -16.18 -19.63 -36.01
C ASP A 70 -16.90 -18.85 -37.12
N GLU A 71 -16.12 -18.35 -38.08
CA GLU A 71 -16.63 -18.01 -39.41
C GLU A 71 -16.43 -19.21 -40.34
N ASP A 72 -17.56 -19.63 -40.90
CA ASP A 72 -17.74 -20.23 -42.21
C ASP A 72 -17.58 -21.76 -42.38
N SER A 73 -18.73 -22.41 -42.57
CA SER A 73 -18.86 -23.53 -43.50
C SER A 73 -20.21 -23.44 -44.18
N SER A 74 -20.21 -22.74 -45.31
CA SER A 74 -21.15 -22.92 -46.41
C SER A 74 -21.04 -24.33 -47.01
N ALA A 75 -22.19 -24.97 -47.30
CA ALA A 75 -22.41 -25.83 -48.48
C ALA A 75 -23.79 -26.52 -48.43
N GLY A 76 -24.57 -26.38 -49.51
CA GLY A 76 -25.60 -27.36 -49.93
C GLY A 76 -27.03 -26.86 -49.93
#